data_AF-A0A0Q9PC03-F1
#
_entry.id   AF-A0A0Q9PC03-F1
#
_cell.length_a   1.000
_cell.length_b   1.000
_cell.length_c   1.000
_cell.angle_alpha   90.00
_cell.angle_beta   90.00
_cell.angle_gamma   90.00
#
_symmetry.space_group_name_H-M   'P 1'
#
loop_
_entity.id
_entity.type
_entity.pdbx_description
1 polymer ?
#
loop_
_entity_poly.entity_id
_entity_poly.type
_entity_poly.pdbx_seq_one_letter_code
_entity_poly.pdbx_strand_id
1 'polypeptide(L)'
;MRSLTSIVTVFAAVAGMAIGASACAGTPAQMDAAALQAWAGQPWDKAALMNTTVELGRYRNVPVVAEFPCSDVCPQYTVRIIHYQLPAETSCASVGGVEKEVLVPIAITVRSKTFCIPEPLVASGAYYAK
;
A
#
# COMPACT_ATOMS: atom_id res chain seq x y z
N MET A 1 24.69 -56.78 -45.08
CA MET A 1 25.16 -55.37 -45.08
C MET A 1 23.96 -54.47 -45.30
N ARG A 2 23.69 -53.55 -44.36
CA ARG A 2 22.89 -52.30 -44.47
C ARG A 2 21.42 -52.46 -44.94
N SER A 3 20.46 -52.49 -44.02
CA SER A 3 19.78 -51.33 -43.40
C SER A 3 18.77 -50.67 -44.34
N LEU A 4 17.50 -50.60 -43.93
CA LEU A 4 16.74 -49.34 -43.87
C LEU A 4 15.42 -49.54 -43.12
N THR A 5 15.43 -48.95 -41.94
CA THR A 5 14.38 -48.72 -40.95
C THR A 5 13.22 -47.91 -41.55
N SER A 6 11.98 -48.36 -41.34
CA SER A 6 10.78 -47.53 -41.52
C SER A 6 9.74 -47.97 -40.49
N ILE A 7 9.68 -47.27 -39.36
CA ILE A 7 8.54 -47.33 -38.45
C ILE A 7 7.97 -45.91 -38.40
N VAL A 8 6.82 -45.78 -39.01
CA VAL A 8 5.95 -44.61 -38.99
C VAL A 8 5.36 -44.50 -37.59
N THR A 9 5.84 -43.57 -36.78
CA THR A 9 5.21 -43.21 -35.51
C THR A 9 4.34 -41.97 -35.69
N VAL A 10 3.03 -42.21 -35.61
CA VAL A 10 1.94 -41.24 -35.55
C VAL A 10 2.14 -40.35 -34.33
N PHE A 11 2.41 -39.06 -34.54
CA PHE A 11 2.39 -38.06 -33.46
C PHE A 11 0.95 -37.56 -33.27
N ALA A 12 0.35 -38.01 -32.17
CA ALA A 12 -0.96 -37.57 -31.71
C ALA A 12 -0.93 -36.09 -31.28
N ALA A 13 -1.94 -35.35 -31.72
CA ALA A 13 -2.19 -33.97 -31.36
C ALA A 13 -2.46 -33.84 -29.85
N VAL A 14 -1.71 -32.96 -29.19
CA VAL A 14 -2.09 -32.45 -27.86
C VAL A 14 -2.39 -30.97 -28.02
N ALA A 15 -3.67 -30.67 -28.18
CA ALA A 15 -4.21 -29.33 -28.01
C ALA A 15 -4.14 -28.98 -26.52
N GLY A 16 -3.01 -28.42 -26.09
CA GLY A 16 -2.82 -27.89 -24.74
C GLY A 16 -3.44 -26.51 -24.64
N MET A 17 -4.56 -26.40 -23.91
CA MET A 17 -5.22 -25.17 -23.50
C MET A 17 -4.21 -24.06 -23.14
N ALA A 18 -4.29 -22.93 -23.84
CA ALA A 18 -3.71 -21.67 -23.39
C ALA A 18 -4.45 -21.25 -22.11
N ILE A 19 -3.78 -21.36 -20.97
CA ILE A 19 -4.26 -20.87 -19.68
C ILE A 19 -4.18 -19.34 -19.77
N GLY A 20 -5.33 -18.71 -20.03
CA GLY A 20 -5.45 -17.26 -19.98
C GLY A 20 -5.15 -16.79 -18.56
N ALA A 21 -4.00 -16.14 -18.37
CA ALA A 21 -3.73 -15.38 -17.16
C ALA A 21 -4.63 -14.13 -17.18
N SER A 22 -5.86 -14.28 -16.72
CA SER A 22 -6.66 -13.14 -16.30
C SER A 22 -5.98 -12.54 -15.08
N ALA A 23 -5.16 -11.52 -15.32
CA ALA A 23 -4.70 -10.62 -14.29
C ALA A 23 -5.93 -9.92 -13.71
N CYS A 24 -6.53 -10.51 -12.67
CA CYS A 24 -7.44 -9.79 -11.81
C CYS A 24 -6.63 -8.63 -11.24
N ALA A 25 -6.84 -7.42 -11.76
CA ALA A 25 -6.49 -6.18 -11.08
C ALA A 25 -7.32 -6.17 -9.78
N GLY A 26 -6.78 -6.83 -8.75
CA GLY A 26 -7.45 -7.06 -7.50
C GLY A 26 -7.68 -5.73 -6.81
N THR A 27 -8.91 -5.51 -6.34
CA THR A 27 -9.20 -4.43 -5.40
C THR A 27 -8.19 -4.51 -4.24
N PRO A 28 -7.66 -3.36 -3.77
CA PRO A 28 -6.74 -3.32 -2.63
C PRO A 28 -7.28 -4.16 -1.46
N ALA A 29 -6.41 -4.99 -0.87
CA ALA A 29 -6.82 -5.99 0.11
C ALA A 29 -7.43 -5.35 1.37
N GLN A 30 -8.46 -5.98 1.93
CA GLN A 30 -9.04 -5.60 3.21
C GLN A 30 -8.09 -5.99 4.35
N MET A 31 -7.73 -5.01 5.17
CA MET A 31 -6.90 -5.16 6.37
C MET A 31 -7.80 -5.17 7.60
N ASP A 32 -7.40 -5.94 8.61
CA ASP A 32 -7.92 -5.80 9.97
C ASP A 32 -7.04 -4.84 10.79
N ALA A 33 -7.43 -4.60 12.05
CA ALA A 33 -6.70 -3.68 12.93
C ALA A 33 -5.27 -4.17 13.23
N ALA A 34 -5.09 -5.49 13.37
CA ALA A 34 -3.79 -6.09 13.69
C ALA A 34 -2.82 -5.98 12.52
N ALA A 35 -3.28 -6.24 11.29
CA ALA A 35 -2.50 -6.06 10.07
C ALA A 35 -2.10 -4.58 9.87
N LEU A 36 -3.02 -3.66 10.16
CA LEU A 36 -2.74 -2.22 10.07
C LEU A 36 -1.67 -1.79 11.09
N GLN A 37 -1.77 -2.26 12.33
CA GLN A 37 -0.77 -2.00 13.37
C GLN A 37 0.58 -2.66 13.06
N ALA A 38 0.57 -3.89 12.54
CA ALA A 38 1.78 -4.60 12.16
C ALA A 38 2.52 -3.86 11.04
N TRP A 39 1.81 -3.40 10.00
CA TRP A 39 2.40 -2.59 8.94
C TRP A 39 2.98 -1.27 9.48
N ALA A 40 2.23 -0.58 10.34
CA ALA A 40 2.71 0.63 11.00
C ALA A 40 3.95 0.39 11.87
N GLY A 41 4.15 -0.81 12.41
CA GLY A 41 5.34 -1.18 13.17
C GLY A 41 6.58 -1.48 12.32
N GLN A 42 6.44 -1.64 10.99
CA GLN A 42 7.56 -2.04 10.14
C GLN A 42 8.59 -0.90 9.99
N PRO A 43 9.90 -1.25 9.99
CA PRO A 43 10.94 -0.31 9.58
C PRO A 43 10.76 0.02 8.10
N TRP A 44 11.21 1.19 7.71
CA TRP A 44 11.02 1.71 6.36
C TRP A 44 12.25 2.52 5.94
N ASP A 45 12.55 2.49 4.65
CA ASP A 45 13.67 3.23 4.08
C ASP A 45 13.21 4.64 3.72
N LYS A 46 13.70 5.63 4.46
CA LYS A 46 13.37 7.04 4.24
C LYS A 46 13.83 7.54 2.87
N ALA A 47 15.00 7.11 2.41
CA ALA A 47 15.56 7.54 1.14
C ALA A 47 14.74 7.00 -0.03
N ALA A 48 14.23 5.77 0.10
CA ALA A 48 13.42 5.15 -0.94
C ALA A 48 11.99 5.74 -1.00
N LEU A 49 11.44 6.17 0.14
CA LEU A 49 10.03 6.54 0.25
C LEU A 49 9.76 8.04 0.32
N MET A 50 10.78 8.88 0.51
CA MET A 50 10.58 10.34 0.61
C MET A 50 9.76 10.91 -0.56
N ASN A 51 8.80 11.78 -0.22
CA ASN A 51 7.87 12.44 -1.14
C ASN A 51 6.98 11.47 -1.95
N THR A 52 6.69 10.29 -1.39
CA THR A 52 5.76 9.33 -2.00
C THR A 52 4.50 9.12 -1.15
N THR A 53 3.50 8.51 -1.77
CA THR A 53 2.32 7.98 -1.08
C THR A 53 2.19 6.50 -1.46
N VAL A 54 2.07 5.63 -0.47
CA VAL A 54 1.93 4.18 -0.66
C VAL A 54 0.53 3.76 -0.24
N GLU A 55 -0.19 3.08 -1.13
CA GLU A 55 -1.48 2.47 -0.81
C GLU A 55 -1.26 1.18 -0.01
N LEU A 56 -1.91 1.06 1.15
CA LEU A 56 -1.74 -0.08 2.04
C LEU A 56 -2.81 -1.16 1.80
N GLY A 57 -4.01 -0.72 1.43
CA GLY A 57 -5.20 -1.54 1.37
C GLY A 57 -6.42 -0.78 1.87
N ARG A 58 -7.39 -1.50 2.44
CA ARG A 58 -8.62 -0.92 2.99
C ARG A 58 -8.79 -1.31 4.44
N TYR A 59 -9.16 -0.39 5.31
CA TYR A 59 -9.63 -0.70 6.67
C TYR A 59 -11.08 -0.24 6.78
N ARG A 60 -11.98 -1.12 7.24
CA ARG A 60 -13.44 -0.88 7.22
C ARG A 60 -13.97 -0.47 5.84
N ASN A 61 -13.48 -1.12 4.79
CA ASN A 61 -13.79 -0.81 3.39
C ASN A 61 -13.38 0.60 2.92
N VAL A 62 -12.54 1.32 3.66
CA VAL A 62 -12.06 2.66 3.30
C VAL A 62 -10.58 2.58 2.94
N PRO A 63 -10.12 3.16 1.81
CA PRO A 63 -8.71 3.11 1.44
C PRO A 63 -7.82 3.77 2.50
N VAL A 64 -6.70 3.12 2.80
CA VAL A 64 -5.68 3.61 3.74
C VAL A 64 -4.37 3.77 2.98
N VAL A 65 -3.72 4.91 3.20
CA VAL A 65 -2.44 5.25 2.59
C VAL A 65 -1.42 5.62 3.65
N ALA A 66 -0.14 5.47 3.30
CA ALA A 66 0.98 6.07 4.02
C ALA A 66 1.60 7.17 3.16
N GLU A 67 1.51 8.41 3.62
CA GLU A 67 2.19 9.56 3.02
C GLU A 67 3.57 9.71 3.67
N PHE A 68 4.59 9.96 2.83
CA PHE A 68 5.97 10.12 3.26
C PHE A 68 6.51 11.54 2.96
N PRO A 69 5.90 12.60 3.51
CA PRO A 69 6.32 13.95 3.20
C PRO A 69 7.73 14.21 3.71
N CYS A 70 8.50 14.95 2.92
CA CYS A 70 9.85 15.34 3.25
C CYS A 70 10.09 16.82 2.94
N SER A 71 11.13 17.40 3.53
CA SER A 71 11.46 18.83 3.44
C SER A 71 12.88 19.03 2.88
N ASP A 72 13.48 20.22 3.00
CA ASP A 72 14.80 20.49 2.40
C ASP A 72 15.93 19.55 2.93
N VAL A 73 15.73 18.92 4.10
CA VAL A 73 16.71 18.03 4.74
C VAL A 73 16.32 16.55 4.54
N CYS A 74 16.09 16.16 3.29
CA CYS A 74 15.83 14.77 2.95
C CYS A 74 17.11 13.90 2.94
N PRO A 75 17.00 12.60 3.23
CA PRO A 75 15.81 11.89 3.73
C PRO A 75 15.64 11.95 5.26
N GLN A 76 16.46 12.75 5.95
CA GLN A 76 16.57 12.73 7.42
C GLN A 76 15.27 13.17 8.09
N TYR A 77 14.56 14.12 7.47
CA TYR A 77 13.27 14.65 7.92
C TYR A 77 12.07 14.12 7.14
N THR A 78 12.22 13.01 6.41
CA THR A 78 11.05 12.28 5.94
C THR A 78 10.31 11.75 7.16
N VAL A 79 8.99 11.97 7.19
CA VAL A 79 8.10 11.36 8.19
C VAL A 79 7.15 10.41 7.47
N ARG A 80 6.53 9.49 8.20
CA ARG A 80 5.45 8.63 7.70
C ARG A 80 4.15 8.99 8.40
N ILE A 81 3.09 9.19 7.62
CA ILE A 81 1.75 9.52 8.11
C ILE A 81 0.76 8.53 7.51
N ILE A 82 0.13 7.70 8.34
CA ILE A 82 -0.87 6.72 7.91
C ILE A 82 -2.27 7.27 8.14
N HIS A 83 -3.07 7.38 7.08
CA HIS A 83 -4.41 7.95 7.18
C HIS A 83 -5.37 7.33 6.16
N TYR A 84 -6.67 7.52 6.37
CA TYR A 84 -7.66 7.21 5.34
C TYR A 84 -7.53 8.18 4.17
N GLN A 85 -7.70 7.66 2.96
CA GLN A 85 -7.90 8.47 1.77
C GLN A 85 -9.42 8.63 1.55
N LEU A 86 -9.92 9.82 1.89
CA LEU A 86 -11.35 10.15 1.83
C LEU A 86 -11.64 11.11 0.68
N PRO A 87 -12.80 10.98 0.00
CA PRO A 87 -13.35 12.05 -0.81
C PRO A 87 -13.59 13.30 0.05
N ALA A 88 -13.47 14.50 -0.54
CA ALA A 88 -13.57 15.77 0.17
C ALA A 88 -14.89 15.94 0.98
N GLU A 89 -15.99 15.37 0.49
CA GLU A 89 -17.32 15.48 1.10
C GLU A 89 -17.57 14.44 2.21
N THR A 90 -16.64 13.51 2.46
CA THR A 90 -16.83 12.43 3.45
C THR A 90 -16.24 12.84 4.80
N SER A 91 -17.09 12.89 5.84
CA SER A 91 -16.62 13.21 7.19
C SER A 91 -15.81 12.06 7.79
N CYS A 92 -14.75 12.40 8.53
CA CYS A 92 -13.87 11.40 9.15
C CYS A 92 -14.62 10.48 10.14
N ALA A 93 -15.56 11.04 10.90
CA ALA A 93 -16.37 10.27 11.85
C ALA A 93 -17.27 9.23 11.17
N SER A 94 -17.77 9.50 9.95
CA SER A 94 -18.66 8.58 9.23
C SER A 94 -18.00 7.25 8.85
N VAL A 95 -16.68 7.24 8.70
CA VAL A 95 -15.88 6.04 8.42
C VAL A 95 -15.27 5.42 9.69
N GLY A 96 -15.65 5.93 10.86
CA GLY A 96 -15.08 5.54 12.14
C GLY A 96 -13.59 5.86 12.27
N GLY A 97 -13.13 6.92 11.60
CA GLY A 97 -11.83 7.52 11.80
C GLY A 97 -11.85 8.59 12.89
N VAL A 98 -10.67 9.08 13.25
CA VAL A 98 -10.45 10.15 14.21
C VAL A 98 -9.58 11.22 13.57
N GLU A 99 -10.04 12.46 13.61
CA GLU A 99 -9.27 13.60 13.11
C GLU A 99 -8.08 13.90 14.01
N LYS A 100 -6.91 14.08 13.40
CA LYS A 100 -5.67 14.47 14.10
C LYS A 100 -4.94 15.55 13.32
N GLU A 101 -4.52 16.57 14.05
CA GLU A 101 -3.59 17.57 13.56
C GLU A 101 -2.17 17.01 13.64
N VAL A 102 -1.45 17.03 12.52
CA VAL A 102 -0.10 16.51 12.37
C VAL A 102 0.80 17.58 11.77
N LEU A 103 2.00 17.71 12.33
CA LEU A 103 3.04 18.57 11.78
C LEU A 103 3.69 17.91 10.57
N VAL A 104 3.43 18.46 9.39
CA VAL A 104 3.96 17.98 8.12
C VAL A 104 5.18 18.84 7.73
N PRO A 105 6.37 18.23 7.52
CA PRO A 105 7.54 18.95 7.04
C PRO A 105 7.29 19.61 5.68
N ILE A 106 7.72 20.87 5.54
CA ILE A 106 7.67 21.63 4.29
C ILE A 106 8.84 22.62 4.25
N ALA A 107 9.70 22.49 3.24
CA ALA A 107 10.93 23.30 3.12
C ALA A 107 11.75 23.34 4.43
N ILE A 108 11.98 24.52 5.00
CA ILE A 108 12.72 24.72 6.27
C ILE A 108 11.83 24.68 7.53
N THR A 109 10.52 24.40 7.40
CA THR A 109 9.55 24.49 8.50
C THR A 109 8.59 23.29 8.53
N VAL A 110 7.59 23.34 9.41
CA VAL A 110 6.45 22.42 9.47
C VAL A 110 5.15 23.20 9.30
N ARG A 111 4.14 22.54 8.72
CA ARG A 111 2.76 23.04 8.67
C ARG A 111 1.84 22.03 9.34
N SER A 112 0.96 22.50 10.21
CA SER A 112 -0.15 21.70 10.71
C SER A 112 -1.11 21.33 9.58
N LYS A 113 -1.41 20.05 9.44
CA LYS A 113 -2.49 19.54 8.58
C LYS A 113 -3.36 18.57 9.38
N THR A 114 -4.66 18.60 9.11
CA THR A 114 -5.61 17.64 9.68
C THR A 114 -5.72 16.42 8.79
N PHE A 115 -5.59 15.24 9.38
CA PHE A 115 -5.76 13.95 8.73
C PHE A 115 -6.86 13.13 9.39
N CYS A 116 -7.55 12.30 8.61
CA CYS A 116 -8.48 11.31 9.15
C CYS A 116 -7.76 9.98 9.39
N ILE A 117 -7.57 9.60 10.66
CA ILE A 117 -6.74 8.46 11.04
C ILE A 117 -7.62 7.27 11.46
N PRO A 118 -7.31 6.03 11.04
CA PRO A 118 -7.92 4.82 11.60
C PRO A 118 -7.80 4.76 13.13
N GLU A 119 -8.91 4.54 13.83
CA GLU A 119 -8.97 4.54 15.30
C GLU A 119 -7.91 3.64 15.98
N PRO A 120 -7.61 2.41 15.52
CA PRO A 120 -6.58 1.56 16.14
C PRO A 120 -5.17 2.15 16.08
N LEU A 121 -4.88 2.98 15.07
CA LEU A 121 -3.61 3.68 14.96
C LEU A 121 -3.55 4.91 15.85
N VAL A 122 -4.68 5.58 16.07
CA VAL A 122 -4.77 6.65 17.09
C VAL A 122 -4.57 6.09 18.48
N ALA A 123 -5.22 4.97 18.82
CA ALA A 123 -5.10 4.34 20.13
C ALA A 123 -3.66 3.91 20.47
N SER A 124 -2.88 3.50 19.46
CA SER A 124 -1.48 3.08 19.60
C SER A 124 -0.45 4.19 19.36
N GLY A 125 -0.85 5.31 18.77
CA GLY A 125 0.07 6.37 18.31
C GLY A 125 0.87 6.01 17.05
N ALA A 126 0.62 4.85 16.43
CA ALA A 126 1.43 4.33 15.33
C ALA A 126 1.14 4.97 13.95
N TYR A 127 0.20 5.93 13.89
CA TYR A 127 -0.13 6.65 12.66
C TYR A 127 0.97 7.62 12.18
N TYR A 128 1.91 7.97 13.05
CA TYR A 128 2.99 8.90 12.76
C TYR A 128 4.34 8.31 13.17
N ALA A 129 5.33 8.39 12.28
CA ALA A 129 6.71 8.04 12.59
C ALA A 129 7.67 9.04 11.95
N LYS A 130 8.78 9.34 12.64
CA LYS A 130 9.81 10.24 12.13
C LYS A 130 10.98 9.50 11.56
#